data_AF-A0AAE1AZ25-F1
#
_entry.id   AF-A0AAE1AZ25-F1
#
_cell.length_a   1.000
_cell.length_b   1.000
_cell.length_c   1.000
_cell.angle_alpha   90.00
_cell.angle_beta   90.00
_cell.angle_gamma   90.00
#
_symmetry.space_group_name_H-M   'P 1'
#
loop_
_entity.id
_entity.type
_entity.pdbx_description
1 polymer ?
#
loop_
_entity_poly.entity_id
_entity_poly.type
_entity_poly.pdbx_seq_one_letter_code
_entity_poly.pdbx_strand_id
1 'polypeptide(L)'
;MLLRSNLMAALLSARLHPFVLILLGLGQVRAEEEISRPQLHYYTLMEDLFQNYKPEVRPTSSGNVTLVFVSISLQSIQGLDEKSQVLESSIIIDAEWNDNYLSWNHSDYGDVSSFLYPQKKVWLPDIIIENSIESHKQLGYDENFVRVDKNGLINWVTSQVIKTGCDIDVTYYPFDIQTCVIMVSTWMSTQAEIQVFPGEDSYGIELNDYTPSGTWEIINNDMELMSNKHKVTRVKFTLTLKRRRMYYILNIILPVIFLSFTASLVFFLPADAGEKIGMGITVLLAYSVYLTIVAENMPQTSLQVSYLAVYLTLLLGLTAMGVVLAVVVLHIHHKSDDCRIGKRTEKVIRNLRVLLRINKVSRETIEESQHHDSSMSKSTQKEPQTHHVARFRTAVTPLNDSAIFSPPPSYQESQEEITWPKVAETVDRAMFLLTSCLIAVMTIVFFPILAHGN
;
A
#
# COMPACT_ATOMS: atom_id res chain seq x y z
N MET A 1 -45.69 -37.79 96.48
CA MET A 1 -44.88 -37.42 97.66
C MET A 1 -43.79 -38.45 97.79
N LEU A 2 -42.52 -38.04 97.53
CA LEU A 2 -41.25 -38.75 97.84
C LEU A 2 -41.03 -40.10 97.11
N LEU A 3 -39.90 -40.42 96.51
CA LEU A 3 -38.60 -39.77 96.40
C LEU A 3 -37.87 -40.39 95.21
N ARG A 4 -37.17 -39.54 94.45
CA ARG A 4 -36.08 -39.92 93.54
C ARG A 4 -34.99 -40.71 94.27
N SER A 5 -34.13 -41.32 93.45
CA SER A 5 -32.71 -41.53 93.70
C SER A 5 -32.35 -42.76 94.54
N ASN A 6 -31.96 -43.83 93.84
CA ASN A 6 -30.62 -44.40 94.03
C ASN A 6 -30.13 -44.87 92.65
N LEU A 7 -29.24 -44.11 92.05
CA LEU A 7 -27.78 -44.24 92.17
C LEU A 7 -27.26 -45.34 91.24
N MET A 8 -26.61 -44.85 90.18
CA MET A 8 -25.55 -45.50 89.43
C MET A 8 -24.81 -46.61 90.20
N ALA A 9 -24.56 -47.71 89.49
CA ALA A 9 -23.46 -48.67 89.67
C ALA A 9 -23.91 -50.12 89.91
N ALA A 10 -24.35 -50.78 88.83
CA ALA A 10 -24.20 -52.23 88.63
C ALA A 10 -24.27 -52.46 87.11
N LEU A 11 -23.24 -52.12 86.35
CA LEU A 11 -22.18 -53.05 85.93
C LEU A 11 -22.72 -54.40 85.41
N LEU A 12 -22.67 -54.49 84.07
CA LEU A 12 -22.32 -55.63 83.23
C LEU A 12 -23.27 -56.82 83.04
N SER A 13 -23.44 -57.09 81.73
CA SER A 13 -23.95 -58.29 81.04
C SER A 13 -25.47 -58.28 80.82
N ALA A 14 -26.02 -58.33 79.60
CA ALA A 14 -25.51 -58.85 78.34
C ALA A 14 -25.97 -57.99 77.14
N ARG A 15 -25.21 -58.12 76.06
CA ARG A 15 -25.34 -57.46 74.75
C ARG A 15 -26.72 -57.67 74.11
N LEU A 16 -27.33 -56.60 73.60
CA LEU A 16 -28.29 -56.64 72.49
C LEU A 16 -27.91 -55.52 71.48
N HIS A 17 -27.79 -55.93 70.22
CA HIS A 17 -27.13 -55.25 69.09
C HIS A 17 -27.90 -54.01 68.55
N PRO A 18 -27.23 -53.08 67.84
CA PRO A 18 -27.72 -51.75 67.46
C PRO A 18 -28.51 -51.76 66.13
N PHE A 19 -29.39 -52.74 65.92
CA PHE A 19 -30.11 -52.91 64.64
C PHE A 19 -31.57 -52.41 64.67
N VAL A 20 -32.09 -52.01 65.84
CA VAL A 20 -33.52 -51.67 66.01
C VAL A 20 -33.82 -50.17 65.85
N LEU A 21 -32.81 -49.30 65.88
CA LEU A 21 -33.00 -47.84 65.76
C LEU A 21 -33.00 -47.32 64.31
N ILE A 22 -32.71 -48.16 63.30
CA ILE A 22 -32.67 -47.74 61.89
C ILE A 22 -34.04 -47.91 61.20
N LEU A 23 -34.97 -48.69 61.76
CA LEU A 23 -36.26 -49.00 61.13
C LEU A 23 -37.40 -48.00 61.42
N LEU A 24 -37.19 -47.00 62.30
CA LEU A 24 -38.19 -45.96 62.58
C LEU A 24 -37.85 -44.59 61.98
N GLY A 25 -36.74 -44.48 61.23
CA GLY A 25 -36.31 -43.24 60.54
C GLY A 25 -36.54 -43.23 59.02
N LEU A 26 -36.90 -44.37 58.41
CA LEU A 26 -37.11 -44.49 56.96
C LEU A 26 -38.57 -44.22 56.54
N GLY A 27 -39.18 -43.21 57.18
CA GLY A 27 -40.42 -42.59 56.74
C GLY A 27 -40.18 -41.22 56.11
N GLN A 28 -39.02 -41.01 55.46
CA GLN A 28 -38.89 -39.90 54.53
C GLN A 28 -39.75 -40.22 53.31
N VAL A 29 -40.90 -39.55 53.25
CA VAL A 29 -41.57 -39.22 52.00
C VAL A 29 -40.49 -38.66 51.07
N ARG A 30 -39.97 -39.51 50.19
CA ARG A 30 -39.26 -39.05 49.01
C ARG A 30 -40.36 -38.46 48.14
N ALA A 31 -40.59 -37.16 48.31
CA ALA A 31 -41.03 -36.38 47.18
C ALA A 31 -39.94 -36.59 46.13
N GLU A 32 -40.20 -37.48 45.18
CA GLU A 32 -39.67 -37.29 43.84
C GLU A 32 -40.17 -35.89 43.46
N GLU A 33 -39.32 -34.89 43.68
CA GLU A 33 -39.34 -33.73 42.82
C GLU A 33 -39.22 -34.30 41.41
N GLU A 34 -40.36 -34.37 40.72
CA GLU A 34 -40.39 -34.39 39.27
C GLU A 34 -39.42 -33.29 38.83
N ILE A 35 -38.26 -33.69 38.31
CA ILE A 35 -37.45 -32.84 37.45
C ILE A 35 -38.33 -32.60 36.21
N SER A 36 -39.26 -31.67 36.35
CA SER A 36 -40.32 -31.40 35.40
C SER A 36 -39.72 -30.70 34.19
N ARG A 37 -39.37 -31.50 33.19
CA ARG A 37 -39.80 -31.35 31.79
C ARG A 37 -39.31 -30.17 30.90
N PRO A 38 -38.24 -29.37 31.12
CA PRO A 38 -37.78 -28.47 30.05
C PRO A 38 -37.09 -29.22 28.91
N GLN A 39 -36.30 -30.28 29.21
CA GLN A 39 -35.60 -31.04 28.18
C GLN A 39 -36.56 -31.81 27.27
N LEU A 40 -37.65 -32.37 27.82
CA LEU A 40 -38.61 -33.17 27.03
C LEU A 40 -39.30 -32.34 25.94
N HIS A 41 -39.73 -31.12 26.25
CA HIS A 41 -40.44 -30.28 25.27
C HIS A 41 -39.58 -29.94 24.04
N TYR A 42 -38.27 -29.70 24.22
CA TYR A 42 -37.37 -29.42 23.10
C TYR A 42 -37.13 -30.67 22.23
N TYR A 43 -36.98 -31.85 22.84
CA TYR A 43 -36.85 -33.10 22.08
C TYR A 43 -38.12 -33.43 21.30
N THR A 44 -39.29 -33.29 21.93
CA THR A 44 -40.59 -33.51 21.26
C THR A 44 -40.81 -32.51 20.13
N LEU A 45 -40.50 -31.23 20.32
CA LEU A 45 -40.54 -30.23 19.25
C LEU A 45 -39.67 -30.64 18.05
N MET A 46 -38.45 -31.10 18.33
CA MET A 46 -37.52 -31.51 17.29
C MET A 46 -38.00 -32.75 16.52
N GLU A 47 -38.61 -33.72 17.22
CA GLU A 47 -39.22 -34.88 16.58
C GLU A 47 -40.41 -34.47 15.71
N ASP A 48 -41.32 -33.64 16.23
CA ASP A 48 -42.52 -33.19 15.52
C ASP A 48 -42.20 -32.40 14.25
N LEU A 49 -41.25 -31.45 14.33
CA LEU A 49 -40.87 -30.60 13.20
C LEU A 49 -40.13 -31.40 12.12
N PHE A 50 -39.22 -32.29 12.48
CA PHE A 50 -38.31 -32.94 11.52
C PHE A 50 -38.72 -34.35 11.09
N GLN A 51 -39.80 -34.93 11.61
CA GLN A 51 -40.24 -36.29 11.23
C GLN A 51 -40.56 -36.41 9.73
N ASN A 52 -41.16 -35.37 9.13
CA ASN A 52 -41.57 -35.34 7.72
C ASN A 52 -40.91 -34.21 6.92
N TYR A 53 -39.96 -33.50 7.52
CA TYR A 53 -39.26 -32.41 6.86
C TYR A 53 -38.24 -32.93 5.84
N LYS A 54 -38.19 -32.32 4.67
CA LYS A 54 -37.24 -32.67 3.60
C LYS A 54 -36.39 -31.44 3.26
N PRO A 55 -35.10 -31.40 3.65
CA PRO A 55 -34.25 -30.24 3.43
C PRO A 55 -33.97 -29.98 1.94
N GLU A 56 -34.18 -30.95 1.06
CA GLU A 56 -34.00 -30.78 -0.38
C GLU A 56 -35.17 -30.07 -1.07
N VAL A 57 -36.29 -29.87 -0.35
CA VAL A 57 -37.53 -29.31 -0.91
C VAL A 57 -37.69 -27.86 -0.47
N ARG A 58 -37.92 -26.96 -1.43
CA ARG A 58 -38.17 -25.55 -1.15
C ARG A 58 -39.38 -25.37 -0.22
N PRO A 59 -39.28 -24.58 0.85
CA PRO A 59 -40.34 -24.42 1.84
C PRO A 59 -41.43 -23.49 1.31
N THR A 60 -42.32 -24.03 0.47
CA THR A 60 -43.47 -23.31 -0.07
C THR A 60 -44.73 -24.15 0.03
N SER A 61 -45.80 -23.56 0.57
CA SER A 61 -47.07 -24.27 0.77
C SER A 61 -47.87 -24.42 -0.54
N SER A 62 -47.71 -23.49 -1.48
CA SER A 62 -48.53 -23.40 -2.71
C SER A 62 -47.73 -23.05 -3.97
N GLY A 63 -46.40 -23.16 -3.93
CA GLY A 63 -45.53 -22.72 -5.02
C GLY A 63 -45.22 -21.22 -5.05
N ASN A 64 -45.75 -20.44 -4.09
CA ASN A 64 -45.44 -19.02 -3.90
C ASN A 64 -43.93 -18.77 -3.84
N VAL A 65 -43.50 -17.59 -4.29
CA VAL A 65 -42.11 -17.12 -4.24
C VAL A 65 -41.60 -17.13 -2.80
N THR A 66 -40.39 -17.64 -2.59
CA THR A 66 -39.66 -17.52 -1.33
C THR A 66 -38.85 -16.22 -1.34
N LEU A 67 -39.10 -15.34 -0.38
CA LEU A 67 -38.34 -14.10 -0.21
C LEU A 67 -37.12 -14.40 0.67
N VAL A 68 -35.94 -14.00 0.21
CA VAL A 68 -34.69 -14.12 0.94
C VAL A 68 -34.11 -12.72 1.10
N PHE A 69 -34.00 -12.26 2.34
CA PHE A 69 -33.37 -11.00 2.66
C PHE A 69 -31.89 -11.25 2.94
N VAL A 70 -31.01 -10.48 2.33
CA VAL A 70 -29.56 -10.64 2.48
C VAL A 70 -28.93 -9.31 2.88
N SER A 71 -28.12 -9.36 3.92
CA SER A 71 -27.24 -8.28 4.36
C SER A 71 -25.80 -8.79 4.38
N ILE A 72 -24.86 -7.89 4.10
CA ILE A 72 -23.42 -8.17 4.17
C ILE A 72 -22.79 -7.21 5.16
N SER A 73 -22.03 -7.74 6.10
CA SER A 73 -21.20 -6.95 7.01
C SER A 73 -19.71 -7.20 6.70
N LEU A 74 -18.93 -6.14 6.51
CA LEU A 74 -17.50 -6.26 6.21
C LEU A 74 -16.70 -6.34 7.50
N GLN A 75 -15.94 -7.42 7.70
CA GLN A 75 -15.06 -7.55 8.86
C GLN A 75 -13.67 -6.98 8.59
N SER A 76 -13.10 -7.28 7.42
CA SER A 76 -11.78 -6.76 7.04
C SER A 76 -11.55 -6.86 5.53
N ILE A 77 -10.74 -5.95 5.01
CA ILE A 77 -10.16 -6.03 3.67
C ILE A 77 -8.78 -6.68 3.82
N GLN A 78 -8.64 -7.91 3.32
CA GLN A 78 -7.38 -8.65 3.40
C GLN A 78 -6.36 -8.10 2.39
N GLY A 79 -6.83 -7.80 1.18
CA GLY A 79 -6.01 -7.23 0.13
C GLY A 79 -6.79 -6.94 -1.14
N LEU A 80 -6.23 -6.09 -1.98
CA LEU A 80 -6.65 -5.90 -3.37
C LEU A 80 -5.44 -6.24 -4.22
N ASP A 81 -5.50 -7.34 -4.97
CA ASP A 81 -4.46 -7.72 -5.91
C ASP A 81 -4.72 -7.02 -7.24
N GLU A 82 -3.91 -6.00 -7.50
CA GLU A 82 -4.03 -5.20 -8.72
C GLU A 82 -3.71 -6.01 -9.97
N LYS A 83 -2.78 -6.97 -9.87
CA LYS A 83 -2.29 -7.77 -10.99
C LYS A 83 -3.31 -8.81 -11.42
N SER A 84 -3.96 -9.47 -10.46
CA SER A 84 -4.99 -10.47 -10.75
C SER A 84 -6.41 -9.89 -10.83
N GLN A 85 -6.59 -8.60 -10.50
CA GLN A 85 -7.89 -7.92 -10.48
C GLN A 85 -8.87 -8.50 -9.46
N VAL A 86 -8.39 -8.72 -8.23
CA VAL A 86 -9.10 -9.47 -7.19
C VAL A 86 -9.16 -8.70 -5.89
N LEU A 87 -10.38 -8.51 -5.36
CA LEU A 87 -10.59 -8.08 -3.98
C LEU A 87 -10.75 -9.30 -3.07
N GLU A 88 -9.90 -9.40 -2.05
CA GLU A 88 -10.03 -10.39 -0.99
C GLU A 88 -10.55 -9.71 0.29
N SER A 89 -11.73 -10.13 0.73
CA SER A 89 -12.42 -9.54 1.89
C SER A 89 -13.00 -10.61 2.79
N SER A 90 -12.91 -10.41 4.10
CA SER A 90 -13.63 -11.20 5.09
C SER A 90 -14.98 -10.53 5.34
N ILE A 91 -16.05 -11.26 5.04
CA ILE A 91 -17.42 -10.76 5.21
C ILE A 91 -18.22 -11.69 6.10
N ILE A 92 -19.23 -11.13 6.77
CA ILE A 92 -20.35 -11.85 7.34
C ILE A 92 -21.51 -11.70 6.36
N ILE A 93 -22.12 -12.81 6.00
CA ILE A 93 -23.38 -12.83 5.24
C ILE A 93 -24.46 -13.19 6.24
N ASP A 94 -25.47 -12.33 6.34
CA ASP A 94 -26.71 -12.61 7.05
C ASP A 94 -27.80 -12.82 6.00
N ALA A 95 -28.43 -13.99 6.01
CA ALA A 95 -29.57 -14.29 5.17
C ALA A 95 -30.76 -14.71 6.03
N GLU A 96 -31.91 -14.11 5.75
CA GLU A 96 -33.16 -14.38 6.42
C GLU A 96 -34.22 -14.82 5.42
N TRP A 97 -34.92 -15.91 5.74
CA TRP A 97 -36.07 -16.37 4.99
C TRP A 97 -37.07 -17.04 5.92
N ASN A 98 -38.30 -17.20 5.45
CA ASN A 98 -39.35 -17.85 6.21
C ASN A 98 -39.60 -19.28 5.70
N ASP A 99 -39.58 -20.25 6.59
CA ASP A 99 -39.97 -21.65 6.35
C ASP A 99 -41.22 -22.00 7.15
N ASN A 100 -42.36 -22.06 6.45
CA ASN A 100 -43.65 -22.35 7.06
C ASN A 100 -43.71 -23.76 7.70
N TYR A 101 -42.89 -24.72 7.24
CA TYR A 101 -42.87 -26.08 7.78
C TYR A 101 -42.16 -26.17 9.13
N LEU A 102 -41.35 -25.16 9.48
CA LEU A 102 -40.62 -25.07 10.73
C LEU A 102 -41.26 -24.06 11.70
N SER A 103 -42.56 -23.81 11.57
CA SER A 103 -43.33 -22.96 12.49
C SER A 103 -44.01 -23.79 13.57
N TRP A 104 -44.06 -23.29 14.81
CA TRP A 104 -44.75 -23.93 15.92
C TRP A 104 -45.37 -22.91 16.88
N ASN A 105 -46.31 -23.38 17.69
CA ASN A 105 -46.86 -22.56 18.76
C ASN A 105 -46.02 -22.74 20.03
N HIS A 106 -45.35 -21.66 20.47
CA HIS A 106 -44.43 -21.70 21.62
C HIS A 106 -45.09 -22.24 22.90
N SER A 107 -46.38 -21.95 23.13
CA SER A 107 -47.09 -22.38 24.34
C SER A 107 -47.23 -23.91 24.47
N ASP A 108 -47.18 -24.65 23.37
CA ASP A 108 -47.33 -26.10 23.36
C ASP A 108 -46.03 -26.83 23.76
N TYR A 109 -44.88 -26.13 23.67
CA TYR A 109 -43.55 -26.70 23.89
C TYR A 109 -42.78 -25.98 25.00
N GLY A 110 -43.48 -25.48 26.03
CA GLY A 110 -42.85 -24.83 27.18
C GLY A 110 -42.23 -23.47 26.86
N ASP A 111 -42.90 -22.69 26.02
CA ASP A 111 -42.54 -21.33 25.60
C ASP A 111 -41.19 -21.20 24.89
N VAL A 112 -40.76 -22.28 24.21
CA VAL A 112 -39.57 -22.24 23.34
C VAL A 112 -39.83 -21.27 22.19
N SER A 113 -39.08 -20.16 22.18
CA SER A 113 -39.18 -19.13 21.17
C SER A 113 -38.32 -19.42 19.95
N SER A 114 -37.08 -19.87 20.14
CA SER A 114 -36.17 -20.20 19.04
C SER A 114 -35.22 -21.32 19.42
N PHE A 115 -34.65 -21.97 18.41
CA PHE A 115 -33.64 -23.00 18.59
C PHE A 115 -32.54 -22.94 17.54
N LEU A 116 -31.41 -23.59 17.83
CA LEU A 116 -30.30 -23.74 16.89
C LEU A 116 -30.32 -25.14 16.30
N TYR A 117 -30.11 -25.24 14.98
CA TYR A 117 -30.09 -26.51 14.28
C TYR A 117 -29.00 -26.58 13.20
N PRO A 118 -28.40 -27.75 12.93
CA PRO A 118 -27.38 -27.87 11.90
C PRO A 118 -27.90 -27.47 10.52
N GLN A 119 -27.19 -26.60 9.82
CA GLN A 119 -27.64 -26.04 8.53
C GLN A 119 -27.90 -27.12 7.47
N LYS A 120 -27.17 -28.24 7.50
CA LYS A 120 -27.31 -29.35 6.55
C LYS A 120 -28.66 -30.07 6.60
N LYS A 121 -29.39 -29.91 7.70
CA LYS A 121 -30.68 -30.58 7.92
C LYS A 121 -31.88 -29.64 7.69
N VAL A 122 -31.61 -28.41 7.26
CA VAL A 122 -32.60 -27.39 6.91
C VAL A 122 -32.44 -27.05 5.44
N TRP A 123 -33.54 -26.71 4.76
CA TRP A 123 -33.43 -26.17 3.41
C TRP A 123 -32.67 -24.84 3.43
N LEU A 124 -31.71 -24.69 2.51
CA LEU A 124 -30.93 -23.47 2.33
C LEU A 124 -31.16 -22.92 0.91
N PRO A 125 -31.35 -21.60 0.74
CA PRO A 125 -31.46 -21.01 -0.60
C PRO A 125 -30.13 -21.12 -1.35
N ASP A 126 -30.17 -21.23 -2.68
CA ASP A 126 -29.00 -21.33 -3.55
C ASP A 126 -28.38 -19.95 -3.84
N ILE A 127 -28.16 -19.16 -2.79
CA ILE A 127 -27.50 -17.86 -2.87
C ILE A 127 -26.01 -18.02 -3.11
N ILE A 128 -25.48 -17.20 -4.02
CA ILE A 128 -24.09 -17.19 -4.44
C ILE A 128 -23.57 -15.77 -4.65
N ILE A 129 -22.26 -15.64 -4.60
CA ILE A 129 -21.56 -14.44 -5.04
C ILE A 129 -21.25 -14.61 -6.53
N GLU A 130 -21.96 -13.87 -7.38
CA GLU A 130 -21.94 -14.02 -8.85
C GLU A 130 -20.57 -13.69 -9.44
N ASN A 131 -19.89 -12.67 -8.91
CA ASN A 131 -18.57 -12.25 -9.36
C ASN A 131 -17.41 -12.85 -8.54
N SER A 132 -17.63 -14.01 -7.91
CA SER A 132 -16.55 -14.79 -7.32
C SER A 132 -15.61 -15.32 -8.41
N ILE A 133 -14.29 -15.22 -8.18
CA ILE A 133 -13.28 -15.81 -9.08
C ILE A 133 -12.88 -17.24 -8.68
N GLU A 134 -13.15 -17.63 -7.43
CA GLU A 134 -12.96 -19.01 -7.01
C GLU A 134 -14.13 -19.85 -7.53
N SER A 135 -13.88 -21.14 -7.80
CA SER A 135 -14.94 -22.12 -8.08
C SER A 135 -16.06 -21.93 -7.07
N HIS A 136 -17.31 -21.82 -7.51
CA HIS A 136 -18.47 -21.58 -6.65
C HIS A 136 -18.52 -22.62 -5.51
N LYS A 137 -17.91 -22.28 -4.37
CA LYS A 137 -17.98 -23.03 -3.14
C LYS A 137 -19.31 -22.67 -2.49
N GLN A 138 -19.93 -23.66 -1.84
CA GLN A 138 -21.09 -23.40 -1.01
C GLN A 138 -20.72 -22.35 0.03
N LEU A 139 -21.59 -21.35 0.20
CA LEU A 139 -21.41 -20.32 1.21
C LEU A 139 -21.54 -20.94 2.60
N GLY A 140 -20.69 -20.49 3.53
CA GLY A 140 -20.60 -21.00 4.89
C GLY A 140 -19.93 -22.37 5.04
N TYR A 141 -19.90 -22.86 6.28
CA TYR A 141 -19.27 -24.14 6.63
C TYR A 141 -20.31 -25.18 6.97
N ASP A 142 -20.05 -26.41 6.54
CA ASP A 142 -20.87 -27.59 6.76
C ASP A 142 -21.34 -27.84 8.21
N GLU A 143 -20.60 -27.33 9.19
CA GLU A 143 -20.85 -27.48 10.63
C GLU A 143 -21.63 -26.30 11.24
N ASN A 144 -21.97 -25.29 10.45
CA ASN A 144 -22.71 -24.12 10.91
C ASN A 144 -24.12 -24.49 11.36
N PHE A 145 -24.64 -23.68 12.28
CA PHE A 145 -26.00 -23.77 12.78
C PHE A 145 -26.82 -22.60 12.22
N VAL A 146 -28.08 -22.85 11.94
CA VAL A 146 -29.10 -21.83 11.68
C VAL A 146 -29.92 -21.59 12.94
N ARG A 147 -30.41 -20.36 13.13
CA ARG A 147 -31.41 -20.07 14.15
C ARG A 147 -32.79 -20.13 13.52
N VAL A 148 -33.66 -20.93 14.11
CA VAL A 148 -35.07 -21.04 13.70
C VAL A 148 -35.92 -20.43 14.81
N ASP A 149 -36.76 -19.45 14.46
CA ASP A 149 -37.72 -18.81 15.36
C ASP A 149 -39.11 -19.45 15.22
N LYS A 150 -39.95 -19.31 16.26
CA LYS A 150 -41.28 -19.95 16.36
C LYS A 150 -42.20 -19.67 15.18
N ASN A 151 -42.02 -18.52 14.54
CA ASN A 151 -42.83 -18.11 13.40
C ASN A 151 -42.40 -18.78 12.08
N GLY A 152 -41.36 -19.61 12.08
CA GLY A 152 -40.73 -20.19 10.89
C GLY A 152 -39.63 -19.32 10.29
N LEU A 153 -39.34 -18.14 10.87
CA LEU A 153 -38.26 -17.28 10.42
C LEU A 153 -36.92 -17.95 10.71
N ILE A 154 -36.11 -18.13 9.67
CA ILE A 154 -34.76 -18.67 9.76
C ILE A 154 -33.79 -17.52 9.54
N ASN A 155 -32.88 -17.35 10.49
CA ASN A 155 -31.73 -16.46 10.38
C ASN A 155 -30.47 -17.32 10.23
N TRP A 156 -29.73 -17.07 9.15
CA TRP A 156 -28.49 -17.77 8.81
C TRP A 156 -27.36 -16.77 8.65
N VAL A 157 -26.44 -16.80 9.60
CA VAL A 157 -25.28 -15.93 9.62
C VAL A 157 -24.02 -16.77 9.46
N THR A 158 -23.18 -16.41 8.49
CA THR A 158 -21.88 -17.07 8.30
C THR A 158 -20.78 -16.07 7.93
N SER A 159 -19.59 -16.28 8.49
CA SER A 159 -18.39 -15.53 8.11
C SER A 159 -17.56 -16.33 7.10
N GLN A 160 -17.11 -15.69 6.03
CA GLN A 160 -16.25 -16.29 5.02
C GLN A 160 -15.32 -15.26 4.38
N VAL A 161 -14.11 -15.71 4.02
CA VAL A 161 -13.21 -14.94 3.15
C VAL A 161 -13.61 -15.21 1.71
N ILE A 162 -13.95 -14.14 1.00
CA ILE A 162 -14.39 -14.18 -0.40
C ILE A 162 -13.36 -13.49 -1.28
N LYS A 163 -13.24 -13.98 -2.52
CA LYS A 163 -12.44 -13.34 -3.57
C LYS A 163 -13.34 -12.97 -4.73
N THR A 164 -13.51 -11.67 -4.93
CA THR A 164 -14.37 -11.14 -5.99
C THR A 164 -13.55 -10.46 -7.07
N GLY A 165 -13.99 -10.61 -8.31
CA GLY A 165 -13.42 -9.87 -9.44
C GLY A 165 -13.75 -8.39 -9.31
N CYS A 166 -12.74 -7.54 -9.45
CA CYS A 166 -12.86 -6.09 -9.40
C CYS A 166 -12.09 -5.48 -10.57
N ASP A 167 -12.73 -4.58 -11.31
CA ASP A 167 -12.06 -3.86 -12.40
C ASP A 167 -11.22 -2.72 -11.80
N ILE A 168 -9.90 -2.80 -11.95
CA ILE A 168 -8.94 -1.93 -11.27
C ILE A 168 -8.34 -0.95 -12.27
N ASP A 169 -8.49 0.34 -11.97
CA ASP A 169 -7.92 1.43 -12.77
C ASP A 169 -6.65 1.99 -12.12
N VAL A 170 -5.50 1.72 -12.74
CA VAL A 170 -4.18 2.16 -12.23
C VAL A 170 -3.66 3.45 -12.86
N THR A 171 -4.49 4.19 -13.59
CA THR A 171 -4.10 5.43 -14.29
C THR A 171 -3.38 6.42 -13.36
N TYR A 172 -3.94 6.67 -12.17
CA TYR A 172 -3.40 7.63 -11.19
C TYR A 172 -2.60 6.99 -10.05
N TYR A 173 -2.17 5.73 -10.19
CA TYR A 173 -1.40 5.04 -9.16
C TYR A 173 -0.19 5.87 -8.66
N PRO A 174 0.05 5.98 -7.33
CA PRO A 174 -0.65 5.35 -6.19
C PRO A 174 -1.75 6.25 -5.56
N PHE A 175 -2.19 7.29 -6.25
CA PHE A 175 -3.27 8.20 -5.83
C PHE A 175 -4.58 7.79 -6.52
N ASP A 176 -4.90 6.50 -6.44
CA ASP A 176 -6.01 5.87 -7.11
C ASP A 176 -7.20 5.63 -6.16
N ILE A 177 -8.39 5.64 -6.77
CA ILE A 177 -9.65 5.25 -6.16
C ILE A 177 -10.17 4.05 -6.96
N GLN A 178 -10.50 2.97 -6.27
CA GLN A 178 -11.00 1.74 -6.86
C GLN A 178 -12.46 1.52 -6.47
N THR A 179 -13.28 1.10 -7.43
CA THR A 179 -14.69 0.78 -7.19
C THR A 179 -14.90 -0.71 -7.43
N CYS A 180 -14.98 -1.47 -6.34
CA CYS A 180 -15.23 -2.90 -6.38
C CYS A 180 -16.68 -3.21 -6.06
N VAL A 181 -17.21 -4.28 -6.65
CA VAL A 181 -18.60 -4.71 -6.44
C VAL A 181 -18.62 -6.12 -5.84
N ILE A 182 -19.63 -6.40 -5.04
CA ILE A 182 -19.97 -7.74 -4.58
C ILE A 182 -21.43 -7.97 -4.98
N MET A 183 -21.67 -8.94 -5.85
CA MET A 183 -23.00 -9.23 -6.38
C MET A 183 -23.53 -10.52 -5.77
N VAL A 184 -24.64 -10.42 -5.04
CA VAL A 184 -25.37 -11.57 -4.50
C VAL A 184 -26.56 -11.90 -5.40
N SER A 185 -26.68 -13.17 -5.78
CA SER A 185 -27.76 -13.67 -6.62
C SER A 185 -28.06 -15.14 -6.32
N THR A 186 -29.04 -15.71 -6.99
CA THR A 186 -29.29 -17.16 -6.98
C THR A 186 -28.53 -17.86 -8.10
N TRP A 187 -28.13 -19.13 -7.89
CA TRP A 187 -27.39 -19.90 -8.88
C TRP A 187 -28.30 -20.42 -10.01
N MET A 188 -29.30 -21.24 -9.66
CA MET A 188 -30.23 -21.85 -10.62
C MET A 188 -31.67 -21.42 -10.40
N SER A 189 -32.02 -20.98 -9.20
CA SER A 189 -33.38 -20.53 -8.89
C SER A 189 -33.75 -19.30 -9.69
N THR A 190 -34.96 -19.32 -10.25
CA THR A 190 -35.53 -18.21 -11.01
C THR A 190 -36.23 -17.21 -10.08
N GLN A 191 -36.52 -16.01 -10.59
CA GLN A 191 -37.27 -14.97 -9.87
C GLN A 191 -38.70 -15.40 -9.47
N ALA A 192 -39.24 -16.44 -10.09
CA ALA A 192 -40.55 -17.01 -9.73
C ALA A 192 -40.46 -17.99 -8.55
N GLU A 193 -39.26 -18.46 -8.20
CA GLU A 193 -39.02 -19.40 -7.12
C GLU A 193 -38.44 -18.69 -5.90
N ILE A 194 -37.37 -17.92 -6.11
CA ILE A 194 -36.65 -17.20 -5.07
C ILE A 194 -36.42 -15.75 -5.52
N GLN A 195 -36.72 -14.80 -4.63
CA GLN A 195 -36.36 -13.40 -4.81
C GLN A 195 -35.44 -12.95 -3.69
N VAL A 196 -34.28 -12.44 -4.09
CA VAL A 196 -33.26 -11.89 -3.19
C VAL A 196 -33.51 -10.39 -3.07
N PHE A 197 -33.69 -9.94 -1.83
CA PHE A 197 -33.83 -8.55 -1.46
C PHE A 197 -32.77 -8.15 -0.45
N PRO A 198 -32.39 -6.86 -0.38
CA PRO A 198 -31.57 -6.39 0.73
C PRO A 198 -32.35 -6.44 2.05
N GLY A 199 -31.66 -6.61 3.18
CA GLY A 199 -32.28 -6.48 4.51
C GLY A 199 -32.94 -5.11 4.71
N GLU A 200 -34.02 -5.03 5.51
CA GLU A 200 -34.85 -3.82 5.64
C GLU A 200 -34.07 -2.56 6.08
N ASP A 201 -33.05 -2.73 6.94
CA ASP A 201 -32.20 -1.64 7.46
C ASP A 201 -30.88 -1.47 6.69
N SER A 202 -30.68 -2.23 5.60
CA SER A 202 -29.44 -2.22 4.83
C SER A 202 -29.46 -1.13 3.76
N TYR A 203 -28.59 -0.14 3.89
CA TYR A 203 -28.34 0.90 2.88
C TYR A 203 -27.06 0.64 2.06
N GLY A 204 -26.40 -0.48 2.32
CA GLY A 204 -25.01 -0.73 1.93
C GLY A 204 -24.44 -1.91 2.70
N ILE A 205 -23.14 -2.14 2.52
CA ILE A 205 -22.40 -3.08 3.37
C ILE A 205 -22.28 -2.53 4.78
N GLU A 206 -22.66 -3.31 5.78
CA GLU A 206 -22.55 -2.89 7.17
C GLU A 206 -21.08 -2.84 7.62
N LEU A 207 -20.70 -1.77 8.29
CA LEU A 207 -19.32 -1.52 8.75
C LEU A 207 -19.17 -1.62 10.27
N ASN A 208 -20.20 -2.11 10.98
CA ASN A 208 -20.19 -2.19 12.45
C ASN A 208 -19.06 -3.09 12.98
N ASP A 209 -18.79 -4.20 12.28
CA ASP A 209 -17.73 -5.16 12.61
C ASP A 209 -16.41 -4.91 11.84
N TYR A 210 -16.30 -3.77 11.15
CA TYR A 210 -15.16 -3.50 10.27
C TYR A 210 -13.91 -3.11 11.06
N THR A 211 -12.84 -3.87 10.87
CA THR A 211 -11.49 -3.51 11.30
C THR A 211 -10.80 -2.68 10.21
N PRO A 212 -10.40 -1.42 10.49
CA PRO A 212 -9.81 -0.54 9.48
C PRO A 212 -8.54 -1.12 8.84
N SER A 213 -8.52 -1.14 7.50
CA SER A 213 -7.33 -1.56 6.75
C SER A 213 -6.20 -0.52 6.81
N GLY A 214 -4.96 -1.04 6.92
CA GLY A 214 -3.73 -0.24 6.88
C GLY A 214 -3.29 0.15 5.46
N THR A 215 -3.92 -0.40 4.41
CA THR A 215 -3.59 -0.15 3.00
C THR A 215 -4.68 0.62 2.27
N TRP A 216 -5.94 0.41 2.65
CA TRP A 216 -7.12 1.00 2.00
C TRP A 216 -8.02 1.75 2.98
N GLU A 217 -8.68 2.79 2.48
CA GLU A 217 -9.68 3.59 3.18
C GLU A 217 -11.01 3.50 2.42
N ILE A 218 -12.12 3.29 3.12
CA ILE A 218 -13.45 3.20 2.50
C ILE A 218 -14.02 4.62 2.40
N ILE A 219 -14.26 5.11 1.18
CA ILE A 219 -14.83 6.45 0.94
C ILE A 219 -16.36 6.38 0.91
N ASN A 220 -16.87 5.44 0.12
CA ASN A 220 -18.29 5.32 -0.16
C ASN A 220 -18.69 3.85 -0.21
N ASN A 221 -19.94 3.63 0.17
CA ASN A 221 -20.57 2.33 0.24
C ASN A 221 -22.02 2.51 -0.22
N ASP A 222 -22.40 1.80 -1.26
CA ASP A 222 -23.70 1.94 -1.90
C ASP A 222 -24.27 0.57 -2.24
N MET A 223 -25.59 0.51 -2.40
CA MET A 223 -26.32 -0.71 -2.67
C MET A 223 -27.42 -0.47 -3.70
N GLU A 224 -27.49 -1.36 -4.68
CA GLU A 224 -28.48 -1.30 -5.75
C GLU A 224 -29.16 -2.67 -5.93
N LEU A 225 -30.50 -2.68 -5.90
CA LEU A 225 -31.28 -3.85 -6.28
C LEU A 225 -31.43 -3.89 -7.80
N MET A 226 -30.81 -4.87 -8.44
CA MET A 226 -30.92 -5.09 -9.87
C MET A 226 -31.96 -6.17 -10.16
N SER A 227 -33.07 -5.76 -10.80
CA SER A 227 -34.11 -6.67 -11.27
C SER A 227 -34.21 -6.61 -12.78
N ASN A 228 -33.75 -7.65 -13.47
CA ASN A 228 -33.95 -7.80 -14.91
C ASN A 228 -35.32 -8.45 -15.16
N LYS A 229 -36.15 -7.85 -16.03
CA LYS A 229 -37.55 -8.24 -16.32
C LYS A 229 -37.79 -9.75 -16.57
N HIS A 230 -36.75 -10.52 -16.90
CA HIS A 230 -36.84 -11.97 -17.16
C HIS A 230 -35.73 -12.82 -16.52
N LYS A 231 -34.81 -12.25 -15.72
CA LYS A 231 -33.60 -12.98 -15.30
C LYS A 231 -33.05 -12.52 -13.94
N VAL A 232 -33.47 -13.23 -12.89
CA VAL A 232 -32.89 -13.28 -11.53
C VAL A 232 -32.79 -11.92 -10.80
N THR A 233 -33.27 -11.88 -9.56
CA THR A 233 -33.04 -10.75 -8.65
C THR A 233 -31.61 -10.77 -8.16
N ARG A 234 -30.91 -9.64 -8.27
CA ARG A 234 -29.53 -9.49 -7.77
C ARG A 234 -29.45 -8.29 -6.84
N VAL A 235 -28.65 -8.42 -5.80
CA VAL A 235 -28.27 -7.28 -4.94
C VAL A 235 -26.81 -6.96 -5.22
N LYS A 236 -26.55 -5.73 -5.65
CA LYS A 236 -25.21 -5.24 -5.97
C LYS A 236 -24.74 -4.32 -4.86
N PHE A 237 -23.72 -4.76 -4.13
CA PHE A 237 -23.03 -3.94 -3.15
C PHE A 237 -21.79 -3.31 -3.79
N THR A 238 -21.63 -2.00 -3.65
CA THR A 238 -20.54 -1.23 -4.28
C THR A 238 -19.66 -0.60 -3.19
N LEU A 239 -18.37 -0.96 -3.18
CA LEU A 239 -17.35 -0.42 -2.29
C LEU A 239 -16.40 0.49 -3.07
N THR A 240 -16.29 1.74 -2.63
CA THR A 240 -15.30 2.68 -3.17
C THR A 240 -14.13 2.81 -2.19
N LEU A 241 -12.96 2.35 -2.62
CA LEU A 241 -11.74 2.23 -1.83
C LEU A 241 -10.69 3.24 -2.29
N LYS A 242 -10.07 3.95 -1.35
CA LYS A 242 -8.96 4.87 -1.55
C LYS A 242 -7.66 4.27 -1.06
N ARG A 243 -6.59 4.36 -1.84
CA ARG A 243 -5.27 3.87 -1.42
C ARG A 243 -4.61 4.79 -0.39
N ARG A 244 -4.03 4.21 0.66
CA ARG A 244 -3.16 4.93 1.61
C ARG A 244 -1.76 5.13 1.00
N ARG A 245 -1.54 6.33 0.46
CA ARG A 245 -0.35 6.72 -0.34
C ARG A 245 1.00 6.83 0.38
N MET A 246 1.03 6.98 1.71
CA MET A 246 2.27 7.37 2.42
C MET A 246 3.42 6.38 2.21
N TYR A 247 3.13 5.08 2.20
CA TYR A 247 4.11 4.03 1.94
C TYR A 247 4.77 4.18 0.56
N TYR A 248 3.99 4.47 -0.47
CA TYR A 248 4.46 4.62 -1.84
C TYR A 248 5.26 5.91 -2.04
N ILE A 249 4.90 6.98 -1.33
CA ILE A 249 5.69 8.23 -1.36
C ILE A 249 7.11 7.98 -0.82
N LEU A 250 7.23 7.28 0.32
CA LEU A 250 8.52 7.03 0.95
C LEU A 250 9.36 5.97 0.23
N ASN A 251 8.73 4.90 -0.28
CA ASN A 251 9.46 3.76 -0.82
C ASN A 251 9.55 3.73 -2.35
N ILE A 252 8.69 4.47 -3.06
CA ILE A 252 8.72 4.58 -4.53
C ILE A 252 9.21 5.95 -4.99
N ILE A 253 8.54 7.02 -4.55
CA ILE A 253 8.80 8.36 -5.11
C ILE A 253 10.13 8.93 -4.61
N LEU A 254 10.42 8.80 -3.32
CA LEU A 254 11.61 9.39 -2.70
C LEU A 254 12.94 8.79 -3.21
N PRO A 255 13.11 7.47 -3.39
CA PRO A 255 14.31 6.91 -4.02
C PRO A 255 14.51 7.37 -5.47
N VAL A 256 13.44 7.55 -6.25
CA VAL A 256 13.52 8.05 -7.63
C VAL A 256 14.03 9.49 -7.67
N ILE A 257 13.60 10.33 -6.72
CA ILE A 257 14.11 11.70 -6.59
C ILE A 257 15.62 11.68 -6.30
N PHE A 258 16.09 10.82 -5.40
CA PHE A 258 17.52 10.69 -5.11
C PHE A 258 18.32 10.20 -6.32
N LEU A 259 17.84 9.17 -7.02
CA LEU A 259 18.51 8.68 -8.24
C LEU A 259 18.55 9.74 -9.34
N SER A 260 17.48 10.52 -9.49
CA SER A 260 17.42 11.62 -10.47
C SER A 260 18.40 12.75 -10.13
N PHE A 261 18.59 13.03 -8.83
CA PHE A 261 19.60 13.97 -8.35
C PHE A 261 21.01 13.46 -8.65
N THR A 262 21.31 12.19 -8.36
CA THR A 262 22.61 11.57 -8.66
C THR A 262 22.90 11.54 -10.16
N ALA A 263 21.89 11.32 -11.01
CA ALA A 263 22.04 11.39 -12.47
C ALA A 263 22.51 12.77 -12.96
N SER A 264 22.03 13.85 -12.33
CA SER A 264 22.50 15.20 -12.65
C SER A 264 23.94 15.41 -12.17
N LEU A 265 24.32 14.91 -10.99
CA LEU A 265 25.67 15.05 -10.45
C LEU A 265 26.77 14.46 -11.33
N VAL A 266 26.47 13.52 -12.22
CA VAL A 266 27.44 12.97 -13.20
C VAL A 266 28.05 14.06 -14.08
N PHE A 267 27.27 15.09 -14.45
CA PHE A 267 27.76 16.23 -15.23
C PHE A 267 28.48 17.28 -14.38
N PHE A 268 28.31 17.22 -13.05
CA PHE A 268 29.05 18.07 -12.13
C PHE A 268 30.46 17.54 -11.86
N LEU A 269 30.68 16.22 -12.03
CA LEU A 269 31.98 15.61 -11.83
C LEU A 269 32.95 15.99 -12.97
N PRO A 270 34.15 16.54 -12.65
CA PRO A 270 35.12 16.93 -13.66
C PRO A 270 35.67 15.70 -14.42
N ALA A 271 35.95 15.89 -15.71
CA ALA A 271 36.45 14.82 -16.58
C ALA A 271 37.83 14.28 -16.17
N ASP A 272 38.66 15.12 -15.53
CA ASP A 272 40.01 14.76 -15.08
C ASP A 272 40.04 13.66 -14.00
N ALA A 273 38.94 13.47 -13.28
CA ALA A 273 38.84 12.46 -12.23
C ALA A 273 38.77 11.02 -12.77
N GLY A 274 38.47 10.82 -14.06
CA GLY A 274 38.36 9.50 -14.70
C GLY A 274 37.10 8.68 -14.33
N GLU A 275 36.47 8.97 -13.18
CA GLU A 275 35.31 8.22 -12.66
C GLU A 275 33.95 8.62 -13.26
N LYS A 276 33.92 9.60 -14.16
CA LYS A 276 32.68 10.17 -14.72
C LYS A 276 31.81 9.14 -15.45
N ILE A 277 32.40 8.32 -16.31
CA ILE A 277 31.67 7.27 -17.02
C ILE A 277 31.24 6.17 -16.06
N GLY A 278 32.09 5.81 -15.09
CA GLY A 278 31.77 4.81 -14.06
C GLY A 278 30.55 5.20 -13.22
N MET A 279 30.50 6.46 -12.76
CA MET A 279 29.33 7.01 -12.07
C MET A 279 28.07 7.01 -12.96
N GLY A 280 28.19 7.39 -14.23
CA GLY A 280 27.07 7.39 -15.17
C GLY A 280 26.46 6.00 -15.38
N ILE A 281 27.30 4.99 -15.62
CA ILE A 281 26.85 3.60 -15.83
C ILE A 281 26.24 3.03 -14.54
N THR A 282 26.85 3.25 -13.38
CA THR A 282 26.33 2.74 -12.10
C THR A 282 24.96 3.34 -11.77
N VAL A 283 24.74 4.63 -12.02
CA VAL A 283 23.42 5.27 -11.86
C VAL A 283 22.38 4.68 -12.83
N LEU A 284 22.74 4.46 -14.10
CA LEU A 284 21.85 3.87 -15.09
C LEU A 284 21.42 2.45 -14.70
N LEU A 285 22.38 1.63 -14.24
CA LEU A 285 22.10 0.27 -13.77
C LEU A 285 21.21 0.28 -12.52
N ALA A 286 21.53 1.11 -11.53
CA ALA A 286 20.72 1.26 -10.33
C ALA A 286 19.27 1.67 -10.67
N TYR A 287 19.10 2.60 -11.60
CA TYR A 287 17.79 3.04 -12.08
C TYR A 287 17.03 1.91 -12.79
N SER A 288 17.70 1.16 -13.68
CA SER A 288 17.09 0.03 -14.40
C SER A 288 16.63 -1.09 -13.45
N VAL A 289 17.44 -1.44 -12.45
CA VAL A 289 17.06 -2.45 -11.44
C VAL A 289 15.88 -1.96 -10.62
N TYR A 290 15.93 -0.72 -10.15
CA TYR A 290 14.86 -0.14 -9.36
C TYR A 290 13.53 -0.08 -10.13
N LEU A 291 13.56 0.32 -11.40
CA LEU A 291 12.38 0.32 -12.27
C LEU A 291 11.81 -1.09 -12.46
N THR A 292 12.66 -2.09 -12.61
CA THR A 292 12.23 -3.49 -12.75
C THR A 292 11.44 -3.95 -11.52
N ILE A 293 11.94 -3.63 -10.31
CA ILE A 293 11.24 -3.94 -9.05
C ILE A 293 9.87 -3.24 -8.99
N VAL A 294 9.79 -1.97 -9.39
CA VAL A 294 8.52 -1.24 -9.39
C VAL A 294 7.54 -1.83 -10.43
N ALA A 295 8.03 -2.20 -11.61
CA ALA A 295 7.24 -2.79 -12.68
C ALA A 295 6.70 -4.18 -12.34
N GLU A 296 7.42 -4.96 -11.54
CA GLU A 296 6.95 -6.28 -11.06
C GLU A 296 5.77 -6.17 -10.07
N ASN A 297 5.69 -5.06 -9.32
CA ASN A 297 4.63 -4.81 -8.36
C ASN A 297 3.40 -4.10 -8.97
N MET A 298 3.51 -3.56 -10.18
CA MET A 298 2.40 -2.96 -10.90
C MET A 298 1.68 -4.00 -11.77
N PRO A 299 0.37 -3.87 -12.00
CA PRO A 299 -0.34 -4.80 -12.87
C PRO A 299 0.16 -4.71 -14.32
N GLN A 300 0.23 -5.86 -14.98
CA GLN A 300 0.68 -6.00 -16.37
C GLN A 300 -0.47 -5.76 -17.35
N THR A 301 -1.12 -4.59 -17.27
CA THR A 301 -2.25 -4.24 -18.16
C THR A 301 -1.82 -3.15 -19.14
N SER A 302 -2.22 -3.30 -20.41
CA SER A 302 -2.00 -2.28 -21.44
C SER A 302 -3.22 -1.40 -21.69
N LEU A 303 -4.36 -1.71 -21.05
CA LEU A 303 -5.62 -0.99 -21.21
C LEU A 303 -5.55 0.40 -20.56
N GLN A 304 -4.93 0.49 -19.39
CA GLN A 304 -4.75 1.71 -18.61
C GLN A 304 -3.31 1.76 -18.12
N VAL A 305 -2.48 2.60 -18.75
CA VAL A 305 -1.07 2.74 -18.37
C VAL A 305 -0.98 3.78 -17.24
N SER A 306 -0.33 3.42 -16.13
CA SER A 306 -0.08 4.36 -15.04
C SER A 306 0.81 5.53 -15.48
N TYR A 307 0.40 6.76 -15.14
CA TYR A 307 1.24 7.95 -15.37
C TYR A 307 2.59 7.86 -14.64
N LEU A 308 2.65 7.19 -13.49
CA LEU A 308 3.90 6.95 -12.77
C LEU A 308 4.85 6.07 -13.60
N ALA A 309 4.34 4.99 -14.21
CA ALA A 309 5.16 4.12 -15.06
C ALA A 309 5.72 4.85 -16.29
N VAL A 310 4.92 5.71 -16.92
CA VAL A 310 5.36 6.56 -18.04
C VAL A 310 6.46 7.52 -17.59
N TYR A 311 6.27 8.19 -16.45
CA TYR A 311 7.26 9.09 -15.86
C TYR A 311 8.60 8.39 -15.58
N LEU A 312 8.56 7.22 -14.93
CA LEU A 312 9.78 6.46 -14.62
C LEU A 312 10.50 5.98 -15.89
N THR A 313 9.76 5.59 -16.92
CA THR A 313 10.33 5.17 -18.21
C THR A 313 11.00 6.34 -18.94
N LEU A 314 10.38 7.54 -18.91
CA LEU A 314 10.96 8.75 -19.48
C LEU A 314 12.25 9.16 -18.75
N LEU A 315 12.27 9.05 -17.42
CA LEU A 315 13.47 9.29 -16.63
C LEU A 315 14.59 8.31 -16.94
N LEU A 316 14.29 7.01 -17.09
CA LEU A 316 15.29 6.02 -17.55
C LEU A 316 15.87 6.40 -18.92
N GLY A 317 15.01 6.82 -19.85
CA GLY A 317 15.45 7.30 -21.16
C GLY A 317 16.38 8.52 -21.05
N LEU A 318 16.04 9.48 -20.18
CA LEU A 318 16.85 10.68 -19.94
C LEU A 318 18.21 10.34 -19.31
N THR A 319 18.27 9.42 -18.34
CA THR A 319 19.54 8.99 -17.74
C THR A 319 20.40 8.24 -18.74
N ALA A 320 19.82 7.37 -19.57
CA ALA A 320 20.54 6.67 -20.65
C ALA A 320 21.13 7.66 -21.67
N MET A 321 20.33 8.64 -22.12
CA MET A 321 20.81 9.71 -22.99
C MET A 321 21.91 10.54 -22.31
N GLY A 322 21.80 10.79 -21.00
CA GLY A 322 22.80 11.48 -20.21
C GLY A 322 24.17 10.78 -20.23
N VAL A 323 24.20 9.45 -20.09
CA VAL A 323 25.45 8.67 -20.18
C VAL A 323 26.09 8.80 -21.56
N VAL A 324 25.31 8.70 -22.64
CA VAL A 324 25.81 8.89 -24.01
C VAL A 324 26.42 10.28 -24.19
N LEU A 325 25.76 11.31 -23.67
CA LEU A 325 26.25 12.68 -23.71
C LEU A 325 27.53 12.86 -22.89
N ALA A 326 27.65 12.22 -21.73
CA ALA A 326 28.88 12.25 -20.93
C ALA A 326 30.09 11.64 -21.68
N VAL A 327 29.88 10.57 -22.46
CA VAL A 327 30.92 10.00 -23.34
C VAL A 327 31.33 10.99 -24.43
N VAL A 328 30.37 11.68 -25.04
CA VAL A 328 30.65 12.72 -26.05
C VAL A 328 31.46 13.87 -25.44
N VAL A 329 31.13 14.32 -24.23
CA VAL A 329 31.89 15.38 -23.56
C VAL A 329 33.31 14.91 -23.24
N LEU A 330 33.49 13.69 -22.77
CA LEU A 330 34.82 13.14 -22.52
C LEU A 330 35.64 13.04 -23.81
N HIS A 331 35.01 12.65 -24.92
CA HIS A 331 35.66 12.63 -26.23
C HIS A 331 36.12 14.02 -26.68
N ILE A 332 35.31 15.06 -26.43
CA ILE A 332 35.67 16.46 -26.70
C ILE A 332 36.81 16.92 -25.79
N HIS A 333 36.80 16.52 -24.51
CA HIS A 333 37.81 16.87 -23.52
C HIS A 333 39.22 16.39 -23.90
N HIS A 334 39.33 15.16 -24.40
CA HIS A 334 40.61 14.56 -24.82
C HIS A 334 41.00 14.87 -26.27
N LYS A 335 40.28 15.76 -26.97
CA LYS A 335 40.64 16.14 -28.33
C LYS A 335 41.90 17.04 -28.30
N SER A 336 42.90 16.70 -29.10
CA SER A 336 44.18 17.42 -29.14
C SER A 336 44.03 18.87 -29.65
N ASP A 337 44.87 19.77 -29.12
CA ASP A 337 44.90 21.21 -29.43
C ASP A 337 45.24 21.54 -30.91
N ASP A 338 45.69 20.55 -31.68
CA ASP A 338 45.98 20.68 -33.11
C ASP A 338 44.72 20.95 -33.96
N CYS A 339 43.52 20.61 -33.44
CA CYS A 339 42.27 20.88 -34.12
C CYS A 339 41.75 22.27 -33.76
N ARG A 340 42.01 23.29 -34.61
CA ARG A 340 41.46 24.65 -34.42
C ARG A 340 39.93 24.63 -34.29
N ILE A 341 39.43 25.22 -33.21
CA ILE A 341 37.99 25.39 -32.97
C ILE A 341 37.41 26.29 -34.07
N GLY A 342 36.30 25.85 -34.69
CA GLY A 342 35.62 26.66 -35.70
C GLY A 342 35.07 27.95 -35.09
N LYS A 343 35.22 29.10 -35.78
CA LYS A 343 34.77 30.43 -35.32
C LYS A 343 33.28 30.48 -34.90
N ARG A 344 32.44 29.59 -35.44
CA ARG A 344 31.03 29.44 -35.04
C ARG A 344 30.89 28.80 -33.66
N THR A 345 31.63 27.73 -33.40
CA THR A 345 31.65 27.01 -32.12
C THR A 345 32.20 27.91 -31.01
N GLU A 346 33.25 28.67 -31.29
CA GLU A 346 33.82 29.65 -30.37
C GLU A 346 32.80 30.74 -29.97
N LYS A 347 32.06 31.29 -30.94
CA LYS A 347 31.01 32.28 -30.69
C LYS A 347 29.85 31.71 -29.87
N VAL A 348 29.46 30.46 -30.14
CA VAL A 348 28.41 29.76 -29.38
C VAL A 348 28.85 29.51 -27.94
N ILE A 349 30.06 29.01 -27.73
CA ILE A 349 30.60 28.73 -26.39
C ILE A 349 30.79 30.02 -25.60
N ARG A 350 31.27 31.10 -26.24
CA ARG A 350 31.39 32.40 -25.59
C ARG A 350 30.04 32.94 -25.13
N ASN A 351 29.01 32.83 -25.99
CA ASN A 351 27.65 33.22 -25.63
C ASN A 351 27.08 32.33 -24.50
N LEU A 352 27.35 31.02 -24.55
CA LEU A 352 26.90 30.06 -23.54
C LEU A 352 27.59 30.32 -22.19
N ARG A 353 28.89 30.64 -22.17
CA ARG A 353 29.65 30.97 -20.97
C ARG A 353 29.15 32.26 -20.30
N VAL A 354 28.79 33.25 -21.10
CA VAL A 354 28.17 34.51 -20.63
C VAL A 354 26.78 34.24 -20.06
N LEU A 355 25.96 33.43 -20.75
CA LEU A 355 24.62 33.06 -20.32
C LEU A 355 24.62 32.24 -19.01
N LEU A 356 25.58 31.33 -18.87
CA LEU A 356 25.80 30.50 -17.66
C LEU A 356 26.54 31.25 -16.54
N ARG A 357 26.88 32.54 -16.71
CA ARG A 357 27.62 33.38 -15.75
C ARG A 357 28.92 32.75 -15.18
N ILE A 358 29.57 31.87 -15.95
CA ILE A 358 30.78 31.15 -15.50
C ILE A 358 31.95 32.13 -15.23
N ASN A 359 31.94 33.31 -15.86
CA ASN A 359 33.00 34.31 -15.71
C ASN A 359 33.03 35.04 -14.36
N LYS A 360 32.02 34.91 -13.48
CA LYS A 360 32.02 35.65 -12.21
C LYS A 360 32.87 34.97 -11.12
N VAL A 361 32.94 33.63 -11.12
CA VAL A 361 33.66 32.86 -10.10
C VAL A 361 35.18 32.92 -10.30
N SER A 362 35.66 32.96 -11.54
CA SER A 362 37.11 32.98 -11.80
C SER A 362 37.78 34.33 -11.50
N ARG A 363 37.01 35.42 -11.29
CA ARG A 363 37.56 36.75 -10.94
C ARG A 363 37.92 36.86 -9.45
N GLU A 364 37.13 36.25 -8.55
CA GLU A 364 37.37 36.34 -7.11
C GLU A 364 38.61 35.53 -6.67
N THR A 365 38.86 34.35 -7.29
CA THR A 365 40.04 33.53 -6.97
C THR A 365 41.37 34.14 -7.44
N ILE A 366 41.35 34.98 -8.48
CA ILE A 366 42.55 35.67 -9.00
C ILE A 366 42.87 36.93 -8.18
N GLU A 367 41.85 37.62 -7.65
CA GLU A 367 42.05 38.78 -6.77
C GLU A 367 42.59 38.36 -5.38
N GLU A 368 42.16 37.22 -4.82
CA GLU A 368 42.71 36.70 -3.55
C GLU A 368 44.17 36.22 -3.65
N SER A 369 44.57 35.64 -4.79
CA SER A 369 45.93 35.13 -4.99
C SER A 369 46.96 36.25 -5.21
N GLN A 370 46.58 37.38 -5.81
CA GLN A 370 47.47 38.55 -5.92
C GLN A 370 47.63 39.33 -4.61
N HIS A 371 46.65 39.28 -3.71
CA HIS A 371 46.70 40.00 -2.44
C HIS A 371 47.55 39.28 -1.37
N HIS A 372 47.73 37.95 -1.49
CA HIS A 372 48.45 37.17 -0.48
C HIS A 372 49.98 37.20 -0.63
N ASP A 373 50.51 37.34 -1.86
CA ASP A 373 51.96 37.35 -2.14
C ASP A 373 52.65 38.69 -1.80
N SER A 374 51.91 39.78 -1.60
CA SER A 374 52.47 41.11 -1.35
C SER A 374 52.73 41.42 0.14
N SER A 375 52.37 40.53 1.07
CA SER A 375 52.47 40.77 2.52
C SER A 375 53.56 39.97 3.26
N MET A 376 54.31 39.09 2.59
CA MET A 376 55.26 38.18 3.26
C MET A 376 56.72 38.36 2.80
N SER A 377 57.30 39.56 2.92
CA SER A 377 58.77 39.70 2.93
C SER A 377 59.23 41.00 3.61
N LYS A 378 59.27 41.01 4.95
CA LYS A 378 60.09 41.94 5.75
C LYS A 378 60.20 41.45 7.21
N SER A 379 61.29 40.77 7.55
CA SER A 379 62.04 40.98 8.82
C SER A 379 63.26 40.03 8.99
N THR A 380 64.44 40.67 9.04
CA THR A 380 65.52 40.46 10.03
C THR A 380 66.44 39.21 10.03
N GLN A 381 67.57 39.34 9.30
CA GLN A 381 68.97 39.43 9.79
C GLN A 381 69.51 38.48 10.90
N LYS A 382 70.57 37.70 10.57
CA LYS A 382 71.86 37.62 11.31
C LYS A 382 72.94 36.78 10.59
N GLU A 383 74.14 37.35 10.52
CA GLU A 383 75.45 36.79 10.10
C GLU A 383 76.13 36.01 11.26
N PRO A 384 77.27 35.24 11.12
CA PRO A 384 78.54 35.70 10.50
C PRO A 384 79.47 34.68 9.76
N GLN A 385 80.29 35.24 8.84
CA GLN A 385 81.70 34.95 8.42
C GLN A 385 82.09 33.55 7.86
N THR A 386 82.80 33.42 6.71
CA THR A 386 84.22 33.79 6.51
C THR A 386 84.70 33.76 5.03
N HIS A 387 85.58 34.72 4.69
CA HIS A 387 86.65 34.81 3.65
C HIS A 387 86.59 34.06 2.30
N HIS A 388 86.68 34.79 1.19
CA HIS A 388 87.91 34.91 0.38
C HIS A 388 87.85 36.07 -0.63
N VAL A 389 88.98 36.76 -0.75
CA VAL A 389 89.25 37.95 -1.57
C VAL A 389 89.65 37.55 -2.99
N ALA A 390 89.03 38.17 -4.02
CA ALA A 390 89.69 38.45 -5.30
C ALA A 390 89.05 39.67 -5.97
N ARG A 391 89.85 40.73 -6.07
CA ARG A 391 89.59 42.03 -6.70
C ARG A 391 89.96 41.93 -8.17
N PHE A 392 89.15 42.38 -9.14
CA PHE A 392 89.67 43.04 -10.36
C PHE A 392 88.62 43.82 -11.17
N ARG A 393 88.96 45.10 -11.37
CA ARG A 393 88.61 46.10 -12.41
C ARG A 393 87.16 46.56 -12.65
N THR A 394 86.95 47.79 -12.18
CA THR A 394 86.08 48.85 -12.68
C THR A 394 86.28 49.14 -14.18
N ALA A 395 85.17 49.25 -14.90
CA ALA A 395 85.05 50.06 -16.11
C ALA A 395 83.78 50.93 -15.97
N VAL A 396 83.96 52.24 -15.97
CA VAL A 396 82.89 53.25 -15.97
C VAL A 396 82.75 53.73 -17.41
N THR A 397 81.54 53.66 -17.94
CA THR A 397 81.15 54.34 -19.20
C THR A 397 79.90 55.19 -18.96
N PRO A 398 79.79 56.35 -19.61
CA PRO A 398 78.99 57.48 -19.14
C PRO A 398 77.50 57.39 -19.47
N LEU A 399 76.69 58.09 -18.65
CA LEU A 399 75.28 58.42 -18.90
C LEU A 399 75.14 59.14 -20.25
N ASN A 400 74.34 58.58 -21.15
CA ASN A 400 73.84 59.29 -22.32
C ASN A 400 72.31 59.30 -22.26
N ASP A 401 71.76 60.49 -22.04
CA ASP A 401 70.33 60.78 -22.09
C ASP A 401 69.83 60.67 -23.52
N SER A 402 69.13 59.57 -23.82
CA SER A 402 68.10 59.52 -24.85
C SER A 402 67.14 58.38 -24.52
N ALA A 403 66.43 58.52 -23.41
CA ALA A 403 65.26 57.68 -23.11
C ALA A 403 64.18 57.98 -24.14
N ILE A 404 64.15 57.20 -25.22
CA ILE A 404 62.97 57.07 -26.07
C ILE A 404 61.89 56.46 -25.18
N PHE A 405 60.94 57.31 -24.80
CA PHE A 405 59.70 56.94 -24.15
C PHE A 405 58.95 55.98 -25.09
N SER A 406 59.15 54.68 -24.91
CA SER A 406 58.24 53.69 -25.44
C SER A 406 56.99 53.75 -24.56
N PRO A 407 55.79 54.02 -25.12
CA PRO A 407 54.58 53.95 -24.33
C PRO A 407 54.46 52.54 -23.73
N PRO A 408 53.93 52.40 -22.49
CA PRO A 408 53.69 51.09 -21.91
C PRO A 408 52.84 50.25 -22.88
N PRO A 409 53.03 48.91 -22.94
CA PRO A 409 52.17 48.08 -23.75
C PRO A 409 50.74 48.39 -23.36
N SER A 410 49.98 48.89 -24.34
CA SER A 410 48.54 48.99 -24.25
C SER A 410 48.01 47.70 -23.65
N TYR A 411 47.15 47.80 -22.64
CA TYR A 411 46.30 46.70 -22.18
C TYR A 411 45.54 46.17 -23.41
N GLN A 412 46.14 45.22 -24.14
CA GLN A 412 45.39 44.32 -24.96
C GLN A 412 44.70 43.40 -23.98
N GLU A 413 43.40 43.64 -23.82
CA GLU A 413 42.46 42.68 -23.26
C GLU A 413 42.84 41.31 -23.82
N SER A 414 43.46 40.47 -22.98
CA SER A 414 43.89 39.14 -23.37
C SER A 414 42.62 38.40 -23.79
N GLN A 415 42.46 38.19 -25.11
CA GLN A 415 41.46 37.26 -25.61
C GLN A 415 41.84 35.91 -25.03
N GLU A 416 41.13 35.51 -23.97
CA GLU A 416 41.33 34.25 -23.29
C GLU A 416 41.22 33.12 -24.33
N GLU A 417 42.33 32.45 -24.66
CA GLU A 417 42.30 31.35 -25.62
C GLU A 417 41.38 30.23 -25.09
N ILE A 418 40.33 29.94 -25.86
CA ILE A 418 39.37 28.90 -25.54
C ILE A 418 40.02 27.56 -25.91
N THR A 419 40.48 26.81 -24.92
CA THR A 419 41.04 25.46 -25.08
C THR A 419 39.94 24.39 -25.04
N TRP A 420 40.18 23.21 -25.64
CA TRP A 420 39.20 22.10 -25.68
C TRP A 420 38.70 21.63 -24.28
N PRO A 421 39.53 21.60 -23.22
CA PRO A 421 39.06 21.32 -21.87
C PRO A 421 38.04 22.34 -21.35
N LYS A 422 38.28 23.63 -21.61
CA LYS A 422 37.34 24.70 -21.26
C LYS A 422 36.04 24.62 -22.05
N VAL A 423 36.09 24.13 -23.29
CA VAL A 423 34.90 23.83 -24.09
C VAL A 423 34.10 22.70 -23.45
N ALA A 424 34.75 21.58 -23.12
CA ALA A 424 34.12 20.43 -22.49
C ALA A 424 33.49 20.80 -21.13
N GLU A 425 34.17 21.59 -20.30
CA GLU A 425 33.62 22.09 -19.02
C GLU A 425 32.39 23.00 -19.22
N THR A 426 32.42 23.87 -20.23
CA THR A 426 31.29 24.75 -20.54
C THR A 426 30.08 23.92 -21.04
N VAL A 427 30.34 22.89 -21.84
CA VAL A 427 29.31 21.95 -22.29
C VAL A 427 28.76 21.15 -21.10
N ASP A 428 29.61 20.63 -20.21
CA ASP A 428 29.17 19.89 -19.02
C ASP A 428 28.24 20.70 -18.12
N ARG A 429 28.60 21.95 -17.83
CA ARG A 429 27.73 22.84 -17.03
C ARG A 429 26.41 23.16 -17.74
N ALA A 430 26.43 23.30 -19.06
CA ALA A 430 25.22 23.48 -19.85
C ALA A 430 24.33 22.23 -19.81
N MET A 431 24.93 21.05 -19.95
CA MET A 431 24.23 19.77 -19.91
C MET A 431 23.67 19.50 -18.50
N PHE A 432 24.43 19.79 -17.45
CA PHE A 432 23.96 19.72 -16.07
C PHE A 432 22.69 20.56 -15.84
N LEU A 433 22.69 21.83 -16.27
CA LEU A 433 21.52 22.68 -16.13
C LEU A 433 20.36 22.19 -17.00
N LEU A 434 20.64 21.72 -18.22
CA LEU A 434 19.62 21.17 -19.10
C LEU A 434 18.97 19.91 -18.53
N THR A 435 19.76 18.94 -18.04
CA THR A 435 19.23 17.70 -17.46
C THR A 435 18.52 17.97 -16.14
N SER A 436 19.09 18.83 -15.28
CA SER A 436 18.46 19.22 -14.01
C SER A 436 17.15 19.98 -14.24
N CYS A 437 17.11 20.89 -15.22
CA CYS A 437 15.89 21.60 -15.60
C CYS A 437 14.85 20.66 -16.20
N LEU A 438 15.24 19.74 -17.09
CA LEU A 438 14.32 18.73 -17.65
C LEU A 438 13.75 17.83 -16.56
N ILE A 439 14.57 17.33 -15.64
CA ILE A 439 14.11 16.52 -14.50
C ILE A 439 13.16 17.34 -13.63
N ALA A 440 13.48 18.60 -13.31
CA ALA A 440 12.63 19.47 -12.50
C ALA A 440 11.31 19.80 -13.21
N VAL A 441 11.31 20.04 -14.52
CA VAL A 441 10.09 20.26 -15.29
C VAL A 441 9.24 19.00 -15.31
N MET A 442 9.85 17.82 -15.55
CA MET A 442 9.14 16.55 -15.51
C MET A 442 8.53 16.31 -14.13
N THR A 443 9.27 16.49 -13.03
CA THR A 443 8.71 16.32 -11.68
C THR A 443 7.57 17.31 -11.43
N ILE A 444 7.75 18.60 -11.73
CA ILE A 444 6.74 19.64 -11.50
C ILE A 444 5.47 19.41 -12.34
N VAL A 445 5.58 18.85 -13.55
CA VAL A 445 4.42 18.55 -14.40
C VAL A 445 3.71 17.28 -13.95
N PHE A 446 4.45 16.22 -13.58
CA PHE A 446 3.85 14.93 -13.26
C PHE A 446 3.25 14.87 -11.85
N PHE A 447 3.80 15.57 -10.86
CA PHE A 447 3.23 15.57 -9.50
C PHE A 447 1.78 16.09 -9.42
N PRO A 448 1.41 17.22 -10.06
CA PRO A 448 0.03 17.68 -10.14
C PRO A 448 -0.89 16.72 -10.91
N ILE A 449 -0.40 16.08 -11.97
CA ILE A 449 -1.18 15.10 -12.74
C ILE A 449 -1.50 13.89 -11.87
N LEU A 450 -0.53 13.39 -11.10
CA LEU A 450 -0.73 12.31 -10.14
C LEU A 450 -1.68 12.74 -9.01
N ALA A 451 -1.58 13.98 -8.53
CA ALA A 451 -2.45 14.51 -7.49
C ALA A 451 -3.90 14.73 -7.94
N HIS A 452 -4.19 14.75 -9.25
CA HIS A 452 -5.53 14.93 -9.79
C HIS A 452 -6.43 13.70 -9.59
N GLY A 453 -5.87 12.52 -9.35
CA GLY A 453 -6.64 11.29 -9.10
C GLY A 453 -7.34 11.21 -7.74
N ASN A 454 -7.28 12.28 -6.94
CA ASN A 454 -7.53 12.26 -5.50
C ASN A 454 -8.87 12.84 -5.05
#